data_AF-A0AAW9SV57-F1
#
_entry.id   AF-A0AAW9SV57-F1
#
_cell.length_a   1.000
_cell.length_b   1.000
_cell.length_c   1.000
_cell.angle_alpha   90.00
_cell.angle_beta   90.00
_cell.angle_gamma   90.00
#
_symmetry.space_group_name_H-M   'P 1'
#
loop_
_entity.id
_entity.type
_entity.pdbx_description
1 polymer ?
#
loop_
_entity_poly.entity_id
_entity_poly.type
_entity_poly.pdbx_seq_one_letter_code
_entity_poly.pdbx_strand_id
1 'polypeptide(L)'
;MIEEVTDCEAEALPLLSPGLVDLQVNGFAGFDLNEGDLTPEVVEALSQALARVGVAAYLPTLITASEAALCQRLSAIRLAQQSLPFSKAMIAGVHVEGPSISAKDGPRGAHPLAHVRPPVSKNSPVGRGPHRGWCAW
;
A
#
# COMPACT_ATOMS: atom_id res chain seq x y z
N MET A 1 24.62 -1.01 -35.93
CA MET A 1 23.87 -1.63 -37.03
C MET A 1 22.52 -2.00 -36.41
N ILE A 2 21.44 -1.31 -36.81
CA ILE A 2 20.08 -1.64 -36.36
C ILE A 2 19.51 -2.53 -37.46
N GLU A 3 19.19 -3.76 -37.13
CA GLU A 3 18.55 -4.69 -38.07
C GLU A 3 17.03 -4.51 -38.05
N GLU A 4 16.42 -4.78 -39.21
CA GLU A 4 14.98 -4.72 -39.44
C GLU A 4 14.27 -5.86 -38.71
N VAL A 5 13.25 -5.53 -37.91
CA VAL A 5 12.42 -6.53 -37.22
C VAL A 5 11.45 -7.12 -38.24
N THR A 6 11.62 -8.41 -38.55
CA THR A 6 10.65 -9.19 -39.35
C THR A 6 9.62 -9.82 -38.43
N ASP A 7 8.38 -9.97 -38.93
CA ASP A 7 7.32 -10.63 -38.18
C ASP A 7 7.72 -12.09 -37.87
N CYS A 8 7.80 -12.40 -36.58
CA CYS A 8 8.06 -13.73 -36.08
C CYS A 8 6.73 -14.48 -35.96
N GLU A 9 6.58 -15.61 -36.66
CA GLU A 9 5.51 -16.56 -36.37
C GLU A 9 5.83 -17.26 -35.03
N ALA A 10 5.60 -16.53 -33.94
CA ALA A 10 5.99 -16.89 -32.59
C ALA A 10 4.95 -17.81 -31.95
N GLU A 11 4.80 -19.02 -32.47
CA GLU A 11 4.10 -20.06 -31.74
C GLU A 11 5.05 -20.58 -30.64
N ALA A 12 4.82 -20.10 -29.41
CA ALA A 12 5.45 -20.51 -28.14
C ALA A 12 6.69 -19.74 -27.61
N LEU A 13 6.87 -18.45 -27.96
CA LEU A 13 7.83 -17.61 -27.21
C LEU A 13 7.26 -17.14 -25.86
N PRO A 14 8.10 -16.98 -24.81
CA PRO A 14 7.68 -16.36 -23.55
C PRO A 14 7.22 -14.92 -23.77
N LEU A 15 6.12 -14.54 -23.11
CA LEU A 15 5.65 -13.15 -23.12
C LEU A 15 6.59 -12.29 -22.27
N LEU A 16 7.12 -11.23 -22.87
CA LEU A 16 7.86 -10.19 -22.17
C LEU A 16 7.00 -8.93 -22.08
N SER A 17 6.77 -8.44 -20.86
CA SER A 17 6.05 -7.19 -20.61
C SER A 17 6.78 -6.37 -19.54
N PRO A 18 6.45 -5.08 -19.39
CA PRO A 18 6.73 -4.36 -18.15
C PRO A 18 6.14 -5.12 -16.95
N GLY A 19 6.77 -4.97 -15.79
CA GLY A 19 6.22 -5.51 -14.55
C GLY A 19 4.91 -4.81 -14.18
N LEU A 20 4.04 -5.53 -13.47
CA LEU A 20 2.73 -5.05 -13.07
C LEU A 20 2.84 -3.94 -12.02
N VAL A 21 1.86 -3.03 -12.04
CA VAL A 21 1.68 -2.01 -11.01
C VAL A 21 0.38 -2.30 -10.26
N ASP A 22 0.48 -2.64 -8.99
CA ASP A 22 -0.69 -2.93 -8.15
C ASP A 22 -1.04 -1.72 -7.27
N LEU A 23 -2.16 -1.08 -7.57
CA LEU A 23 -2.59 0.14 -6.89
C LEU A 23 -3.22 -0.12 -5.52
N GLN A 24 -3.49 -1.37 -5.16
CA GLN A 24 -4.19 -1.67 -3.91
C GLN A 24 -3.82 -3.05 -3.33
N VAL A 25 -2.74 -3.09 -2.53
CA VAL A 25 -2.33 -4.31 -1.81
C VAL A 25 -2.58 -4.15 -0.32
N ASN A 26 -3.60 -4.84 0.22
CA ASN A 26 -3.83 -4.93 1.67
C ASN A 26 -2.89 -5.92 2.36
N GLY A 27 -2.50 -6.98 1.66
CA GLY A 27 -1.67 -8.07 2.12
C GLY A 27 -1.52 -9.15 1.04
N PHE A 28 -0.48 -9.97 1.12
CA PHE A 28 -0.19 -11.03 0.16
C PHE A 28 0.71 -12.11 0.78
N ALA A 29 0.55 -13.36 0.35
CA ALA A 29 1.39 -14.50 0.77
C ALA A 29 1.53 -14.67 2.30
N GLY A 30 0.48 -14.35 3.06
CA GLY A 30 0.45 -14.46 4.53
C GLY A 30 0.98 -13.24 5.28
N PHE A 31 1.39 -12.17 4.58
CA PHE A 31 1.76 -10.89 5.18
C PHE A 31 0.60 -9.90 5.05
N ASP A 32 0.05 -9.45 6.17
CA ASP A 32 -1.02 -8.45 6.22
C ASP A 32 -0.47 -7.10 6.71
N LEU A 33 -0.75 -6.01 5.99
CA LEU A 33 -0.36 -4.65 6.38
C LEU A 33 -1.27 -4.05 7.46
N ASN A 34 -2.41 -4.68 7.72
CA ASN A 34 -3.49 -4.19 8.55
C ASN A 34 -3.68 -4.98 9.86
N GLU A 35 -2.83 -5.97 10.11
CA GLU A 35 -2.83 -6.78 11.34
C GLU A 35 -1.76 -6.28 12.33
N GLY A 36 -2.14 -6.19 13.61
CA GLY A 36 -1.22 -5.88 14.71
C GLY A 36 -0.39 -4.61 14.52
N ASP A 37 0.80 -4.62 15.15
CA ASP A 37 1.87 -3.65 14.93
C ASP A 37 2.70 -4.11 13.72
N LEU A 38 2.60 -3.36 12.63
CA LEU A 38 3.32 -3.66 11.40
C LEU A 38 4.82 -3.36 11.57
N THR A 39 5.69 -4.25 11.10
CA THR A 39 7.13 -4.01 11.09
C THR A 39 7.66 -3.79 9.67
N PRO A 40 8.78 -3.06 9.48
CA PRO A 40 9.40 -2.89 8.18
C PRO A 40 9.76 -4.21 7.48
N GLU A 41 10.13 -5.23 8.24
CA GLU A 41 10.50 -6.55 7.74
C GLU A 41 9.31 -7.29 7.11
N VAL A 42 8.11 -7.12 7.68
CA VAL A 42 6.87 -7.66 7.08
C VAL A 42 6.59 -7.00 5.73
N VAL A 43 6.77 -5.67 5.64
CA VAL A 43 6.61 -4.92 4.38
C VAL A 43 7.62 -5.37 3.33
N GLU A 44 8.86 -5.65 3.74
CA GLU A 44 9.89 -6.17 2.85
C GLU A 44 9.60 -7.59 2.36
N ALA A 45 9.14 -8.47 3.25
CA ALA A 45 8.77 -9.83 2.89
C ALA A 45 7.57 -9.85 1.93
N LEU A 46 6.59 -8.96 2.13
CA LEU A 46 5.49 -8.73 1.19
C LEU A 46 6.01 -8.25 -0.17
N SER A 47 6.91 -7.26 -0.20
CA SER A 47 7.50 -6.73 -1.44
C SER A 47 8.22 -7.82 -2.23
N GLN A 48 9.00 -8.68 -1.56
CA GLN A 48 9.66 -9.84 -2.16
C GLN A 48 8.66 -10.85 -2.73
N ALA A 49 7.54 -11.09 -2.03
CA ALA A 49 6.51 -11.99 -2.49
C ALA A 49 5.79 -11.48 -3.75
N LEU A 50 5.50 -10.18 -3.80
CA LEU A 50 4.92 -9.51 -4.97
C LEU A 50 5.86 -9.55 -6.18
N ALA A 51 7.17 -9.32 -5.98
CA ALA A 51 8.17 -9.39 -7.05
C ALA A 51 8.20 -10.78 -7.72
N ARG A 52 8.04 -11.86 -6.94
CA ARG A 52 8.02 -13.24 -7.46
C ARG A 52 6.84 -13.53 -8.39
N VAL A 53 5.78 -12.72 -8.36
CA VAL A 53 4.59 -12.87 -9.20
C VAL A 53 4.47 -11.79 -10.28
N GLY A 54 5.56 -11.05 -10.53
CA GLY A 54 5.65 -10.09 -11.64
C GLY A 54 5.19 -8.66 -11.32
N VAL A 55 4.91 -8.35 -10.05
CA VAL A 55 4.64 -6.97 -9.61
C VAL A 55 5.97 -6.23 -9.46
N ALA A 56 6.10 -5.08 -10.13
CA ALA A 56 7.29 -4.24 -10.08
C ALA A 56 7.10 -2.97 -9.26
N ALA A 57 5.86 -2.51 -9.08
CA ALA A 57 5.53 -1.41 -8.17
C ALA A 57 4.17 -1.65 -7.53
N TYR A 58 3.99 -1.18 -6.30
CA TYR A 58 2.69 -1.28 -5.64
C TYR A 58 2.46 -0.17 -4.61
N LEU A 59 1.18 -0.03 -4.23
CA LEU A 59 0.76 0.83 -3.13
C LEU A 59 0.32 -0.06 -1.95
N PRO A 60 1.13 -0.17 -0.88
CA PRO A 60 0.67 -0.77 0.37
C PRO A 60 -0.59 -0.03 0.82
N THR A 61 -1.64 -0.80 1.12
CA THR A 61 -2.97 -0.28 1.39
C THR A 61 -3.31 -0.43 2.86
N LEU A 62 -3.59 0.69 3.51
CA LEU A 62 -4.07 0.72 4.88
C LEU A 62 -5.56 1.00 4.90
N ILE A 63 -6.32 0.07 5.46
CA ILE A 63 -7.77 0.19 5.59
C ILE A 63 -8.15 1.01 6.83
N THR A 64 -9.40 1.46 6.90
CA THR A 64 -10.03 2.07 8.08
C THR A 64 -9.60 1.45 9.40
N ALA A 65 -8.83 2.20 10.20
CA ALA A 65 -8.37 1.85 11.53
C ALA A 65 -8.32 3.09 12.43
N SER A 66 -7.93 2.89 13.70
CA SER A 66 -7.64 4.01 14.60
C SER A 66 -6.51 4.88 14.05
N GLU A 67 -6.49 6.17 14.44
CA GLU A 67 -5.43 7.08 13.99
C GLU A 67 -4.04 6.62 14.43
N ALA A 68 -3.91 6.12 15.67
CA ALA A 68 -2.66 5.57 16.18
C ALA A 68 -2.17 4.38 15.35
N ALA A 69 -3.06 3.44 14.99
CA ALA A 69 -2.69 2.29 14.17
C ALA A 69 -2.28 2.71 12.75
N LEU A 70 -3.00 3.65 12.13
CA LEU A 70 -2.61 4.20 10.83
C LEU A 70 -1.21 4.83 10.93
N CYS A 71 -0.98 5.73 11.88
CA CYS A 71 0.33 6.38 12.07
C CYS A 71 1.48 5.38 12.30
N GLN A 72 1.25 4.34 13.10
CA GLN A 72 2.22 3.27 13.34
C GLN A 72 2.58 2.54 12.04
N ARG A 73 1.58 2.12 11.26
CA ARG A 73 1.76 1.37 10.01
C ARG A 73 2.37 2.22 8.90
N LEU A 74 1.93 3.47 8.77
CA LEU A 74 2.52 4.44 7.84
C LEU A 74 4.02 4.61 8.14
N SER A 75 4.39 4.68 9.41
CA SER A 75 5.81 4.77 9.84
C SER A 75 6.60 3.52 9.49
N ALA A 76 6.04 2.32 9.70
CA ALA A 76 6.69 1.06 9.34
C ALA A 76 6.93 0.93 7.83
N ILE A 77 5.92 1.27 7.01
CA ILE A 77 6.04 1.31 5.55
C ILE A 77 7.12 2.30 5.12
N ARG A 78 7.16 3.49 5.72
CA ARG A 78 8.18 4.51 5.41
C ARG A 78 9.59 4.02 5.71
N LEU A 79 9.80 3.41 6.87
CA LEU A 79 11.08 2.85 7.26
C LEU A 79 11.55 1.75 6.29
N ALA A 80 10.63 0.86 5.88
CA ALA A 80 10.90 -0.16 4.87
C ALA A 80 11.30 0.47 3.54
N GLN A 81 10.52 1.43 3.03
CA GLN A 81 10.81 2.14 1.78
C GLN A 81 12.17 2.87 1.82
N GLN A 82 12.60 3.38 2.97
CA GLN A 82 13.89 4.08 3.08
C GLN A 82 15.08 3.12 3.14
N SER A 83 14.90 1.96 3.76
CA SER A 83 16.02 1.18 4.31
C SER A 83 16.14 -0.23 3.74
N LEU A 84 15.08 -0.78 3.13
CA LEU A 84 15.03 -2.18 2.70
C LEU A 84 14.91 -2.28 1.17
N PRO A 85 15.66 -3.20 0.53
CA PRO A 85 15.94 -3.13 -0.90
C PRO A 85 14.71 -3.30 -1.79
N PHE A 86 13.84 -4.29 -1.54
CA PHE A 86 12.65 -4.50 -2.37
C PHE A 86 11.62 -3.40 -2.12
N SER A 87 11.38 -3.07 -0.85
CA SER A 87 10.47 -2.00 -0.45
C SER A 87 10.87 -0.66 -1.06
N LYS A 88 12.16 -0.32 -1.03
CA LYS A 88 12.71 0.90 -1.63
C LYS A 88 12.51 0.95 -3.15
N ALA A 89 12.64 -0.18 -3.83
CA ALA A 89 12.51 -0.26 -5.28
C ALA A 89 11.04 -0.25 -5.75
N MET A 90 10.12 -0.81 -4.96
CA MET A 90 8.76 -1.12 -5.41
C MET A 90 7.67 -0.22 -4.82
N ILE A 91 7.85 0.36 -3.64
CA ILE A 91 6.81 1.18 -2.98
C ILE A 91 6.81 2.59 -3.58
N ALA A 92 5.83 2.85 -4.44
CA ALA A 92 5.67 4.12 -5.16
C ALA A 92 4.90 5.19 -4.36
N GLY A 93 4.27 4.80 -3.26
CA GLY A 93 3.42 5.64 -2.42
C GLY A 93 2.61 4.75 -1.47
N VAL A 94 1.54 5.30 -0.88
CA VAL A 94 0.62 4.54 -0.01
C VAL A 94 -0.82 4.84 -0.41
N HIS A 95 -1.65 3.80 -0.41
CA HIS A 95 -3.08 3.93 -0.55
C HIS A 95 -3.72 3.88 0.84
N VAL A 96 -4.38 4.96 1.24
CA VAL A 96 -5.11 5.03 2.51
C VAL A 96 -6.60 4.87 2.20
N GLU A 97 -7.10 3.63 2.35
CA GLU A 97 -8.47 3.22 2.01
C GLU A 97 -9.39 3.45 3.23
N GLY A 98 -9.90 4.67 3.33
CA GLY A 98 -10.56 5.16 4.53
C GLY A 98 -9.57 5.82 5.49
N PRO A 99 -10.00 6.28 6.68
CA PRO A 99 -11.26 6.02 7.36
C PRO A 99 -12.43 6.91 6.91
N SER A 100 -12.18 7.83 5.97
CA SER A 100 -13.16 8.81 5.49
C SER A 100 -14.04 8.25 4.36
N ILE A 101 -14.78 7.20 4.68
CA ILE A 101 -15.73 6.50 3.80
C ILE A 101 -17.17 6.59 4.34
N SER A 102 -18.13 6.05 3.59
CA SER A 102 -19.51 5.94 4.04
C SER A 102 -19.64 5.05 5.26
N ALA A 103 -20.39 5.50 6.28
CA ALA A 103 -20.75 4.69 7.44
C ALA A 103 -21.91 3.71 7.16
N LYS A 104 -22.53 3.77 5.97
CA LYS A 104 -23.65 2.90 5.61
C LYS A 104 -23.18 1.47 5.35
N ASP A 105 -23.86 0.50 5.95
CA ASP A 105 -23.69 -0.91 5.61
C ASP A 105 -24.02 -1.14 4.12
N GLY A 106 -23.22 -1.97 3.45
CA GLY A 106 -23.13 -2.02 1.99
C GLY A 106 -21.83 -1.34 1.52
N PRO A 107 -21.84 -0.02 1.20
CA PRO A 107 -20.65 0.67 0.68
C PRO A 107 -19.48 0.72 1.67
N ARG A 108 -19.69 0.55 2.98
CA ARG A 108 -18.62 0.41 3.98
C ARG A 108 -17.81 -0.89 3.80
N GLY A 109 -18.41 -1.95 3.27
CA GLY A 109 -17.76 -3.25 3.15
C GLY A 109 -17.16 -3.76 4.46
N ALA A 110 -15.92 -4.25 4.38
CA ALA A 110 -15.19 -4.85 5.50
C ALA A 110 -14.62 -3.83 6.52
N HIS A 111 -14.74 -2.53 6.26
CA HIS A 111 -14.13 -1.51 7.12
C HIS A 111 -14.84 -1.40 8.48
N PRO A 112 -14.14 -1.43 9.62
CA PRO A 112 -14.77 -1.40 10.93
C PRO A 112 -15.49 -0.07 11.19
N LEU A 113 -16.80 -0.14 11.42
CA LEU A 113 -17.67 1.03 11.63
C LEU A 113 -17.14 1.96 12.74
N ALA A 114 -16.58 1.40 13.81
CA ALA A 114 -16.03 2.13 14.96
C ALA A 114 -14.91 3.13 14.60
N HIS A 115 -14.29 2.98 13.43
CA HIS A 115 -13.20 3.84 12.99
C HIS A 115 -13.54 4.72 11.79
N VAL A 116 -14.71 4.52 11.16
CA VAL A 116 -15.18 5.38 10.08
C VAL A 116 -15.41 6.79 10.62
N ARG A 117 -14.76 7.78 10.01
CA ARG A 117 -14.83 9.18 10.46
C ARG A 117 -14.58 10.18 9.33
N PRO A 118 -15.26 11.34 9.34
CA PRO A 118 -14.97 12.41 8.38
C PRO A 118 -13.49 12.85 8.45
N PRO A 119 -12.95 13.38 7.35
CA PRO A 119 -11.61 13.96 7.39
C PRO A 119 -11.60 15.17 8.32
N VAL A 120 -10.58 15.28 9.16
CA VAL A 120 -10.38 16.43 10.04
C VAL A 120 -9.54 17.48 9.33
N SER A 121 -10.06 18.71 9.22
CA SER A 121 -9.27 19.84 8.73
C SER A 121 -8.25 20.30 9.77
N LYS A 122 -7.11 20.84 9.33
CA LYS A 122 -6.08 21.42 10.21
C LYS A 122 -6.63 22.52 11.14
N ASN A 123 -7.76 23.14 10.77
CA ASN A 123 -8.40 24.22 11.52
C ASN A 123 -9.65 23.78 12.30
N SER A 124 -9.97 22.47 12.33
CA SER A 124 -11.16 21.97 13.02
C SER A 124 -11.01 22.10 14.54
N PRO A 125 -12.00 22.66 15.26
CA PRO A 125 -11.98 22.74 16.72
C PRO A 125 -12.05 21.36 17.38
N VAL A 126 -12.50 20.33 16.66
CA VAL A 126 -12.65 18.92 17.09
C VAL A 126 -11.32 18.15 17.04
N GLY A 127 -10.28 18.69 16.37
CA GLY A 127 -8.97 18.06 16.18
C GLY A 127 -7.88 18.48 17.15
N ARG A 128 -8.21 19.11 18.29
CA ARG A 128 -7.21 19.62 19.26
C ARG A 128 -6.73 18.56 20.26
N GLY A 129 -6.40 17.37 19.78
CA GLY A 129 -5.72 16.32 20.56
C GLY A 129 -4.19 16.50 20.56
N PRO A 130 -3.46 15.85 21.50
CA PRO A 130 -2.02 16.04 21.68
C PRO A 130 -1.14 15.47 20.55
N HIS A 131 -1.68 14.67 19.64
CA HIS A 131 -0.95 14.07 18.52
C HIS A 131 -1.02 14.99 17.29
N ARG A 132 -0.29 16.10 17.30
CA ARG A 132 -0.15 16.98 16.14
C ARG A 132 0.86 16.40 15.17
N GLY A 133 0.41 16.19 13.94
CA GLY A 133 1.25 15.86 12.79
C GLY A 133 0.80 14.54 12.21
N TRP A 134 0.18 14.59 11.03
CA TRP A 134 0.26 13.45 10.12
C TRP A 134 1.72 13.00 10.10
N CYS A 135 1.97 11.70 10.31
CA CYS A 135 3.30 11.14 10.10
C CYS A 135 3.81 11.69 8.77
N ALA A 136 4.86 12.53 8.84
CA ALA A 136 5.44 13.12 7.65
C ALA A 136 6.00 11.97 6.82
N TRP A 137 5.35 11.71 5.69
CA TRP A 137 5.80 10.81 4.64
C TRP A 137 7.05 11.38 3.98
#